data_AF-A0A7W7RCH6-F1
#
_entry.id   AF-A0A7W7RCH6-F1
#
_cell.length_a   1.000
_cell.length_b   1.000
_cell.length_c   1.000
_cell.angle_alpha   90.00
_cell.angle_beta   90.00
_cell.angle_gamma   90.00
#
_symmetry.space_group_name_H-M   'P 1'
#
loop_
_entity.id
_entity.type
_entity.pdbx_description
1 polymer ?
#
loop_
_entity_poly.entity_id
_entity_poly.type
_entity_poly.pdbx_seq_one_letter_code
_entity_poly.pdbx_strand_id
1 'polypeptide(L)'
;MADDELHECERVSLFLRENIPDEATWSDILTRTRDAVAVNDVWAALVPPWVAETATLGPFTRVEVAVTPGCDFIRCLMIRRPTSAALYMPSLRIELHDRAPRSDDSSVVARLRGRLEWSGTGRVAVREHIHAVYPTPEAWMRARRTGAVATTDRDLLASLGFVHTLVEERRGQEERLLTVGDDGTLRRQSPVGRTGGGAPVWADREHVFRFMRAHREEFAAVAAEFATAAPERDLG
;
A
#
# COMPACT_ATOMS: atom_id res chain seq x y z
N MET A 1 -24.98 13.14 2.87
CA MET A 1 -23.99 12.92 3.92
C MET A 1 -24.21 11.51 4.41
N ALA A 2 -23.56 10.55 3.77
CA ALA A 2 -23.46 9.21 4.32
C ALA A 2 -22.29 9.24 5.30
N ASP A 3 -22.49 8.72 6.50
CA ASP A 3 -21.42 8.49 7.47
C ASP A 3 -20.40 7.52 6.84
N ASP A 4 -19.31 8.07 6.30
CA ASP A 4 -18.08 7.31 6.07
C ASP A 4 -17.43 7.11 7.45
N GLU A 5 -17.96 6.17 8.23
CA GLU A 5 -17.16 5.55 9.29
C GLU A 5 -16.00 4.86 8.59
N LEU A 6 -14.85 5.54 8.54
CA LEU A 6 -13.60 4.94 8.08
C LEU A 6 -13.42 3.62 8.83
N HIS A 7 -13.46 2.50 8.11
CA HIS A 7 -13.29 1.18 8.72
C HIS A 7 -11.93 1.14 9.42
N GLU A 8 -11.75 0.38 10.50
CA GLU A 8 -10.44 0.32 11.16
C GLU A 8 -9.32 -0.19 10.23
N CYS A 9 -9.66 -0.91 9.16
CA CYS A 9 -8.75 -1.29 8.06
C CYS A 9 -8.29 -0.09 7.20
N GLU A 10 -9.03 1.02 7.24
CA GLU A 10 -8.75 2.29 6.55
C GLU A 10 -8.03 3.30 7.46
N ARG A 11 -7.59 2.92 8.66
CA ARG A 11 -6.81 3.79 9.54
C ARG A 11 -5.45 4.11 8.92
N VAL A 12 -5.44 5.13 8.09
CA VAL A 12 -4.24 5.82 7.63
C VAL A 12 -3.45 6.22 8.87
N SER A 13 -2.26 5.63 9.03
CA SER A 13 -1.39 5.92 10.18
C SER A 13 -0.78 7.33 10.09
N LEU A 14 -0.71 7.87 8.87
CA LEU A 14 -0.31 9.26 8.63
C LEU A 14 -1.05 9.84 7.43
N PHE A 15 -1.86 10.88 7.66
CA PHE A 15 -2.40 11.73 6.61
C PHE A 15 -1.89 13.16 6.82
N LEU A 16 -1.14 13.67 5.85
CA LEU A 16 -0.65 15.05 5.82
C LEU A 16 -1.11 15.71 4.55
N ARG A 17 -1.57 16.95 4.69
CA ARG A 17 -1.88 17.81 3.55
C ARG A 17 -1.51 19.23 3.92
N GLU A 18 -0.44 19.72 3.30
CA GLU A 18 0.05 21.07 3.54
C GLU A 18 0.07 21.87 2.24
N ASN A 19 -0.37 23.13 2.30
CA ASN A 19 -0.33 24.05 1.19
C ASN A 19 0.84 25.02 1.39
N ILE A 20 1.72 25.10 0.39
CA ILE A 20 2.89 26.00 0.38
C ILE A 20 3.74 25.79 1.65
N PRO A 21 4.27 24.58 1.89
CA PRO A 21 5.05 24.31 3.09
C PRO A 21 6.30 25.19 3.11
N ASP A 22 6.54 25.88 4.23
CA ASP A 22 7.82 26.52 4.50
C ASP A 22 8.89 25.48 4.88
N GLU A 23 10.11 25.94 5.14
CA GLU A 23 11.24 25.04 5.46
C GLU A 23 10.99 24.19 6.70
N ALA A 24 10.41 24.78 7.77
CA ALA A 24 10.12 24.07 9.00
C ALA A 24 9.00 23.02 8.80
N THR A 25 7.94 23.40 8.09
CA THR A 25 6.82 22.51 7.74
C THR A 25 7.30 21.37 6.84
N TRP A 26 8.15 21.66 5.87
CA TRP A 26 8.76 20.64 5.03
C TRP A 26 9.58 19.65 5.86
N SER A 27 10.44 20.14 6.77
CA SER A 27 11.22 19.28 7.65
C SER A 27 10.35 18.38 8.56
N ASP A 28 9.22 18.90 9.08
CA ASP A 28 8.26 18.09 9.83
C ASP A 28 7.62 17.01 8.97
N ILE A 29 7.15 17.37 7.76
CA ILE A 29 6.60 16.41 6.79
C ILE A 29 7.61 15.29 6.50
N LEU A 30 8.88 15.64 6.26
CA LEU A 30 9.94 14.65 6.01
C LEU A 30 10.13 13.69 7.18
N THR A 31 10.17 14.23 8.40
CA THR A 31 10.39 13.45 9.62
C THR A 31 9.22 12.49 9.86
N ARG A 32 7.99 12.99 9.83
CA ARG A 32 6.78 12.18 10.05
C ARG A 32 6.59 11.14 8.96
N THR A 33 6.89 11.49 7.71
CA THR A 33 6.84 10.53 6.60
C THR A 33 7.86 9.43 6.80
N ARG A 34 9.11 9.76 7.19
CA ARG A 34 10.15 8.77 7.49
C ARG A 34 9.72 7.80 8.58
N ASP A 35 9.17 8.32 9.68
CA ASP A 35 8.73 7.49 10.80
C ASP A 35 7.56 6.57 10.41
N ALA A 36 6.61 7.09 9.62
CA ALA A 36 5.45 6.32 9.16
C ALA A 36 5.83 5.17 8.21
N VAL A 37 6.89 5.33 7.41
CA VAL A 37 7.34 4.30 6.47
C VAL A 37 8.37 3.33 7.06
N ALA A 38 8.95 3.64 8.24
CA ALA A 38 10.02 2.87 8.85
C ALA A 38 9.66 1.41 9.16
N VAL A 39 8.37 1.10 9.29
CA VAL A 39 7.89 -0.26 9.57
C VAL A 39 7.81 -1.15 8.33
N ASN A 40 8.12 -0.63 7.13
CA ASN A 40 8.16 -1.36 5.88
C ASN A 40 9.54 -1.18 5.23
N ASP A 41 10.35 -2.24 5.19
CA ASP A 41 11.76 -2.16 4.75
C ASP A 41 11.92 -1.59 3.34
N VAL A 42 11.02 -1.94 2.42
CA VAL A 42 11.03 -1.42 1.04
C VAL A 42 10.78 0.09 1.03
N TRP A 43 9.78 0.55 1.79
CA TRP A 43 9.45 1.97 1.84
C TRP A 43 10.51 2.77 2.59
N ALA A 44 11.02 2.24 3.70
CA ALA A 44 12.08 2.84 4.49
C ALA A 44 13.37 3.05 3.66
N ALA A 45 13.68 2.11 2.77
CA ALA A 45 14.86 2.21 1.90
C ALA A 45 14.67 3.20 0.73
N LEU A 46 13.47 3.29 0.16
CA LEU A 46 13.23 4.01 -1.09
C LEU A 46 12.63 5.41 -0.93
N VAL A 47 11.77 5.63 0.07
CA VAL A 47 11.05 6.90 0.24
C VAL A 47 12.02 8.04 0.60
N PRO A 48 12.93 7.93 1.59
CA PRO A 48 13.84 9.02 1.92
C PRO A 48 14.71 9.52 0.75
N PRO A 49 15.42 8.66 -0.01
CA PRO A 49 16.18 9.14 -1.17
C PRO A 49 15.28 9.69 -2.27
N TRP A 50 14.07 9.15 -2.45
CA TRP A 50 13.13 9.66 -3.45
C TRP A 50 12.67 11.07 -3.10
N VAL A 51 12.32 11.32 -1.84
CA VAL A 51 11.92 12.66 -1.40
C VAL A 51 13.08 13.64 -1.50
N ALA A 52 14.31 13.23 -1.15
CA ALA A 52 15.50 14.07 -1.29
C ALA A 52 15.78 14.47 -2.74
N GLU A 53 15.68 13.52 -3.68
CA GLU A 53 15.84 13.81 -5.12
C GLU A 53 14.72 14.75 -5.61
N THR A 54 13.47 14.45 -5.23
CA THR A 54 12.30 15.15 -5.75
C THR A 54 12.16 16.55 -5.15
N ALA A 55 12.68 16.81 -3.94
CA ALA A 55 12.69 18.15 -3.33
C ALA A 55 13.33 19.22 -4.22
N THR A 56 14.24 18.84 -5.11
CA THR A 56 14.89 19.73 -6.09
C THR A 56 13.93 20.26 -7.16
N LEU A 57 12.75 19.65 -7.32
CA LEU A 57 11.70 20.09 -8.24
C LEU A 57 10.85 21.25 -7.68
N GLY A 58 11.07 21.63 -6.42
CA GLY A 58 10.32 22.69 -5.74
C GLY A 58 10.65 24.11 -6.23
N PRO A 59 9.92 25.13 -5.73
CA PRO A 59 8.99 25.05 -4.59
C PRO A 59 7.61 24.46 -4.95
N PHE A 60 7.03 23.70 -4.01
CA PHE A 60 5.71 23.09 -4.17
C PHE A 60 4.60 23.96 -3.59
N THR A 61 3.41 23.93 -4.19
CA THR A 61 2.22 24.62 -3.67
C THR A 61 1.38 23.77 -2.77
N ARG A 62 1.52 22.45 -2.87
CA ARG A 62 0.86 21.49 -1.98
C ARG A 62 1.64 20.19 -1.93
N VAL A 63 1.65 19.60 -0.76
CA VAL A 63 2.20 18.27 -0.48
C VAL A 63 1.10 17.46 0.18
N GLU A 64 0.81 16.29 -0.37
CA GLU A 64 -0.10 15.31 0.25
C GLU A 64 0.65 14.02 0.52
N VAL A 65 0.55 13.51 1.74
CA VAL A 65 1.13 12.22 2.16
C VAL A 65 0.03 11.40 2.82
N ALA A 66 -0.14 10.16 2.37
CA ALA A 66 -1.00 9.17 2.99
C ALA A 66 -0.23 7.87 3.14
N VAL A 67 -0.13 7.35 4.36
CA VAL A 67 0.57 6.10 4.67
C VAL A 67 -0.31 5.18 5.49
N THR A 68 -0.51 3.97 4.98
CA THR A 68 -1.18 2.85 5.65
C THR A 68 -0.20 1.68 5.66
N PRO A 69 0.62 1.52 6.71
CA PRO A 69 1.76 0.59 6.68
C PRO A 69 1.44 -0.87 7.00
N GLY A 70 0.24 -1.14 7.48
CA GLY A 70 -0.24 -2.47 7.80
C GLY A 70 -1.71 -2.60 7.46
N CYS A 71 -2.22 -3.82 7.50
CA CYS A 71 -3.64 -4.12 7.38
C CYS A 71 -4.03 -5.22 8.37
N ASP A 72 -5.32 -5.35 8.63
CA ASP A 72 -5.92 -6.56 9.18
C ASP A 72 -6.45 -7.37 7.98
N PHE A 73 -5.59 -8.21 7.39
CA PHE A 73 -5.84 -8.88 6.12
C PHE A 73 -7.08 -9.77 6.19
N ILE A 74 -7.24 -10.54 7.27
CA ILE A 74 -8.42 -11.38 7.49
C ILE A 74 -9.69 -10.51 7.52
N ARG A 75 -9.67 -9.38 8.22
CA ARG A 75 -10.79 -8.43 8.18
C ARG A 75 -11.03 -7.86 6.79
N CYS A 76 -9.98 -7.54 6.04
CA CYS A 76 -10.10 -7.04 4.68
C CYS A 76 -10.80 -8.06 3.75
N LEU A 77 -10.64 -9.37 3.99
CA LEU A 77 -11.35 -10.41 3.24
C LEU A 77 -12.85 -10.44 3.54
N MET A 78 -13.26 -10.02 4.73
CA MET A 78 -14.66 -9.99 5.18
C MET A 78 -15.38 -8.71 4.75
N ILE A 79 -14.67 -7.58 4.64
CA ILE A 79 -15.27 -6.31 4.21
C ILE A 79 -15.66 -6.42 2.72
N ARG A 80 -16.97 -6.57 2.48
CA ARG A 80 -17.62 -6.68 1.16
C ARG A 80 -17.34 -7.97 0.39
N ARG A 81 -16.33 -7.97 -0.47
CA ARG A 81 -15.97 -9.09 -1.35
C ARG A 81 -14.47 -9.36 -1.18
N PRO A 82 -14.01 -10.61 -1.13
CA PRO A 82 -12.59 -10.92 -0.95
C PRO A 82 -11.65 -10.24 -1.95
N THR A 83 -12.12 -10.01 -3.18
CA THR A 83 -11.34 -9.30 -4.22
C THR A 83 -11.12 -7.82 -3.92
N SER A 84 -11.96 -7.21 -3.07
CA SER A 84 -11.84 -5.82 -2.64
C SER A 84 -10.83 -5.64 -1.51
N ALA A 85 -10.36 -6.72 -0.88
CA ALA A 85 -9.37 -6.66 0.19
C ALA A 85 -8.09 -5.93 -0.23
N ALA A 86 -7.73 -6.00 -1.52
CA ALA A 86 -6.58 -5.30 -2.07
C ALA A 86 -6.65 -3.76 -1.93
N LEU A 87 -7.85 -3.19 -1.75
CA LEU A 87 -8.03 -1.75 -1.50
C LEU A 87 -7.62 -1.35 -0.07
N TYR A 88 -7.57 -2.32 0.83
CA TYR A 88 -7.33 -2.13 2.26
C TYR A 88 -5.97 -2.70 2.70
N MET A 89 -5.19 -3.19 1.74
CA MET A 89 -3.81 -3.62 1.95
C MET A 89 -2.88 -2.42 2.20
N PRO A 90 -1.65 -2.66 2.71
CA PRO A 90 -0.73 -1.58 2.99
C PRO A 90 -0.46 -0.74 1.75
N SER A 91 -0.59 0.58 1.90
CA SER A 91 -0.49 1.54 0.82
C SER A 91 0.28 2.79 1.24
N LEU A 92 0.88 3.43 0.25
CA LEU A 92 1.61 4.69 0.39
C LEU A 92 1.20 5.58 -0.77
N ARG A 93 0.97 6.86 -0.52
CA ARG A 93 0.81 7.87 -1.57
C ARG A 93 1.48 9.15 -1.13
N ILE A 94 2.38 9.67 -1.98
CA ILE A 94 2.96 11.00 -1.82
C ILE A 94 2.69 11.77 -3.11
N GLU A 95 2.11 12.96 -3.03
CA GLU A 95 1.85 13.83 -4.18
C GLU A 95 2.45 15.21 -3.92
N LEU A 96 3.21 15.70 -4.90
CA LEU A 96 3.80 17.04 -4.90
C LEU A 96 3.18 17.85 -6.04
N HIS A 97 2.65 19.01 -5.73
CA HIS A 97 1.90 19.84 -6.68
C HIS A 97 2.62 21.16 -6.99
N ASP A 98 2.46 21.62 -8.24
CA ASP A 98 2.95 22.90 -8.74
C ASP A 98 1.91 24.02 -8.61
N ARG A 99 2.37 25.24 -8.85
CA ARG A 99 1.60 26.47 -9.03
C ARG A 99 1.20 26.67 -10.50
N ALA A 100 0.69 25.68 -11.21
CA ALA A 100 0.24 25.92 -12.60
C ALA A 100 -1.22 26.42 -12.63
N PRO A 101 -1.50 27.65 -13.12
CA PRO A 101 -2.84 28.05 -13.49
C PRO A 101 -3.11 27.60 -14.94
N ARG A 102 -4.25 26.91 -15.13
CA ARG A 102 -5.05 26.76 -16.38
C ARG A 102 -5.25 25.32 -16.89
N SER A 103 -6.54 24.98 -16.89
CA SER A 103 -7.32 24.26 -17.90
C SER A 103 -6.98 22.83 -18.32
N ASP A 104 -5.84 22.25 -17.96
CA ASP A 104 -5.60 20.83 -18.25
C ASP A 104 -5.05 20.05 -17.05
N ASP A 105 -5.46 18.78 -17.06
CA ASP A 105 -5.68 17.89 -15.94
C ASP A 105 -4.36 17.41 -15.30
N SER A 106 -4.02 17.99 -14.14
CA SER A 106 -3.16 17.49 -13.05
C SER A 106 -2.09 18.51 -12.61
N SER A 107 -2.34 19.16 -11.47
CA SER A 107 -1.33 19.99 -10.79
C SER A 107 -0.17 19.18 -10.20
N VAL A 108 -0.21 17.85 -10.28
CA VAL A 108 0.82 16.95 -9.75
C VAL A 108 2.08 17.04 -10.63
N VAL A 109 3.22 17.33 -10.01
CA VAL A 109 4.54 17.31 -10.66
C VAL A 109 5.19 15.94 -10.49
N ALA A 110 5.05 15.38 -9.29
CA ALA A 110 5.59 14.09 -8.93
C ALA A 110 4.62 13.37 -7.98
N ARG A 111 4.47 12.07 -8.19
CA ARG A 111 3.69 11.19 -7.34
C ARG A 111 4.48 9.91 -7.09
N LEU A 112 4.44 9.44 -5.85
CA LEU A 112 4.91 8.13 -5.45
C LEU A 112 3.73 7.32 -4.94
N ARG A 113 3.58 6.08 -5.41
CA ARG A 113 2.54 5.15 -4.94
C ARG A 113 3.17 3.84 -4.49
N GLY A 114 2.83 3.43 -3.27
CA GLY A 114 3.05 2.07 -2.80
C GLY A 114 2.01 1.12 -3.36
N ARG A 115 2.47 -0.02 -3.88
CA ARG A 115 1.61 -1.09 -4.37
C ARG A 115 2.06 -2.42 -3.75
N LEU A 116 1.10 -3.33 -3.60
CA LEU A 116 1.40 -4.72 -3.31
C LEU A 116 1.30 -5.50 -4.64
N GLU A 117 2.40 -6.14 -5.01
CA GLU A 117 2.50 -7.00 -6.18
C GLU A 117 2.69 -8.44 -5.72
N TRP A 118 2.44 -9.40 -6.61
CA TRP A 118 2.64 -10.83 -6.39
C TRP A 118 3.77 -11.32 -7.29
N SER A 119 4.73 -12.07 -6.73
CA SER A 119 5.90 -12.59 -7.46
C SER A 119 5.59 -13.66 -8.52
N GLY A 120 4.33 -14.09 -8.62
CA GLY A 120 3.85 -14.84 -9.78
C GLY A 120 4.21 -16.33 -9.82
N THR A 121 4.64 -16.94 -8.71
CA THR A 121 5.08 -18.34 -8.72
C THR A 121 4.12 -19.31 -8.04
N GLY A 122 3.57 -20.24 -8.83
CA GLY A 122 3.00 -21.51 -8.35
C GLY A 122 1.60 -21.46 -7.75
N ARG A 123 1.08 -22.64 -7.43
CA ARG A 123 -0.14 -22.79 -6.63
C ARG A 123 0.21 -22.47 -5.18
N VAL A 124 -0.29 -21.34 -4.68
CA VAL A 124 -0.16 -20.97 -3.26
C VAL A 124 -1.31 -21.62 -2.49
N ALA A 125 -0.99 -22.36 -1.42
CA ALA A 125 -1.99 -22.94 -0.54
C ALA A 125 -2.46 -21.88 0.47
N VAL A 126 -3.30 -20.94 0.02
CA VAL A 126 -3.70 -19.73 0.79
C VAL A 126 -4.17 -20.10 2.18
N ARG A 127 -5.04 -21.11 2.28
CA ARG A 127 -5.58 -21.57 3.56
C ARG A 127 -4.49 -22.07 4.51
N GLU A 128 -3.51 -22.81 4.02
CA GLU A 128 -2.41 -23.34 4.85
C GLU A 128 -1.56 -22.21 5.42
N HIS A 129 -1.22 -21.21 4.58
CA HIS A 129 -0.48 -20.03 5.03
C HIS A 129 -1.25 -19.24 6.09
N ILE A 130 -2.56 -19.06 5.90
CA ILE A 130 -3.41 -18.38 6.89
C ILE A 130 -3.45 -19.16 8.20
N HIS A 131 -3.64 -20.48 8.18
CA HIS A 131 -3.67 -21.27 9.42
C HIS A 131 -2.30 -21.45 10.08
N ALA A 132 -1.21 -21.34 9.34
CA ALA A 132 0.12 -21.33 9.93
C ALA A 132 0.32 -20.10 10.85
N VAL A 133 -0.27 -18.96 10.46
CA VAL A 133 -0.15 -17.69 11.18
C VAL A 133 -1.29 -17.51 12.20
N TYR A 134 -2.50 -17.88 11.81
CA TYR A 134 -3.71 -17.88 12.65
C TYR A 134 -4.33 -19.29 12.68
N PRO A 135 -3.88 -20.16 13.59
CA PRO A 135 -4.36 -21.54 13.66
C PRO A 135 -5.88 -21.64 13.81
N THR A 136 -6.50 -20.66 14.51
CA THR A 136 -7.95 -20.58 14.70
C THR A 136 -8.44 -19.13 14.61
N PRO A 137 -9.76 -18.91 14.37
CA PRO A 137 -10.37 -17.59 14.44
C PRO A 137 -10.10 -16.83 15.75
N GLU A 138 -10.05 -17.54 16.90
CA GLU A 138 -9.75 -16.93 18.20
C GLU A 138 -8.30 -16.44 18.30
N ALA A 139 -7.36 -17.09 17.60
CA ALA A 139 -5.97 -16.66 17.54
C ALA A 139 -5.86 -15.30 16.81
N TRP A 140 -6.57 -15.14 15.70
CA TRP A 140 -6.68 -13.84 15.01
C TRP A 140 -7.32 -12.78 15.90
N MET A 141 -8.43 -13.09 16.59
CA MET A 141 -9.07 -12.16 17.53
C MET A 141 -8.16 -11.77 18.71
N ARG A 142 -7.28 -12.66 19.15
CA ARG A 142 -6.25 -12.33 20.16
C ARG A 142 -5.20 -11.38 19.60
N ALA A 143 -4.74 -11.62 18.37
CA ALA A 143 -3.78 -10.73 17.69
C ALA A 143 -4.35 -9.31 17.52
N ARG A 144 -5.64 -9.19 17.15
CA ARG A 144 -6.33 -7.89 17.08
C ARG A 144 -6.37 -7.18 18.43
N ARG A 145 -6.82 -7.86 19.49
CA ARG A 145 -6.92 -7.27 20.84
C ARG A 145 -5.57 -6.83 21.43
N THR A 146 -4.48 -7.46 21.00
CA THR A 146 -3.13 -7.15 21.47
C THR A 146 -2.39 -6.17 20.55
N GLY A 147 -2.99 -5.77 19.42
CA GLY A 147 -2.36 -4.90 18.42
C GLY A 147 -1.29 -5.60 17.56
N ALA A 148 -1.13 -6.92 17.68
CA ALA A 148 -0.11 -7.68 16.94
C ALA A 148 -0.49 -7.93 15.46
N VAL A 149 -1.77 -7.74 15.10
CA VAL A 149 -2.33 -8.09 13.78
C VAL A 149 -1.52 -7.52 12.61
N ALA A 150 -1.08 -6.26 12.67
CA ALA A 150 -0.39 -5.61 11.57
C ALA A 150 0.98 -6.25 11.25
N THR A 151 1.74 -6.63 12.28
CA THR A 151 3.03 -7.32 12.10
C THR A 151 2.81 -8.74 11.59
N THR A 152 1.86 -9.44 12.20
CA THR A 152 1.52 -10.83 11.84
C THR A 152 1.00 -10.93 10.40
N ASP A 153 0.18 -9.98 9.96
CA ASP A 153 -0.30 -9.94 8.58
C ASP A 153 0.78 -9.55 7.58
N ARG A 154 1.78 -8.76 7.97
CA ARG A 154 2.94 -8.51 7.10
C ARG A 154 3.65 -9.82 6.78
N ASP A 155 3.87 -10.65 7.78
CA ASP A 155 4.51 -11.96 7.61
C ASP A 155 3.63 -12.90 6.76
N LEU A 156 2.31 -12.88 7.00
CA LEU A 156 1.35 -13.63 6.18
C LEU A 156 1.41 -13.19 4.71
N LEU A 157 1.34 -11.89 4.43
CA LEU A 157 1.39 -11.36 3.07
C LEU A 157 2.70 -11.75 2.37
N ALA A 158 3.83 -11.65 3.06
CA ALA A 158 5.12 -12.11 2.54
C ALA A 158 5.12 -13.62 2.24
N SER A 159 4.53 -14.44 3.12
CA SER A 159 4.43 -15.89 2.92
C SER A 159 3.56 -16.28 1.72
N LEU A 160 2.58 -15.43 1.34
CA LEU A 160 1.76 -15.59 0.13
C LEU A 160 2.49 -15.14 -1.15
N GLY A 161 3.75 -14.70 -1.04
CA GLY A 161 4.56 -14.21 -2.16
C GLY A 161 4.25 -12.77 -2.56
N PHE A 162 3.62 -11.99 -1.66
CA PHE A 162 3.42 -10.57 -1.91
C PHE A 162 4.67 -9.76 -1.62
N VAL A 163 4.90 -8.77 -2.47
CA VAL A 163 6.07 -7.89 -2.43
C VAL A 163 5.59 -6.45 -2.51
N HIS A 164 6.06 -5.62 -1.58
CA HIS A 164 5.84 -4.18 -1.64
C HIS A 164 6.68 -3.56 -2.75
N THR A 165 6.08 -2.66 -3.50
CA THR A 165 6.73 -1.93 -4.58
C THR A 165 6.39 -0.45 -4.49
N LEU A 166 7.24 0.40 -5.06
CA LEU A 166 6.98 1.82 -5.19
C LEU A 166 7.03 2.21 -6.66
N VAL A 167 6.00 2.90 -7.11
CA VAL A 167 5.87 3.40 -8.48
C VAL A 167 5.91 4.92 -8.44
N GLU A 168 6.85 5.48 -9.17
CA GLU A 168 6.99 6.91 -9.40
C GLU A 168 6.25 7.31 -10.68
N GLU A 169 5.53 8.42 -10.63
CA GLU A 169 4.95 9.10 -11.78
C GLU A 169 5.40 10.56 -11.74
N ARG A 170 5.97 11.06 -12.84
CA ARG A 170 6.32 12.48 -13.01
C ARG A 170 5.53 13.06 -14.15
N ARG A 171 5.24 14.36 -14.10
CA ARG A 171 4.44 15.07 -15.12
C ARG A 171 4.98 14.78 -16.53
N GLY A 172 4.11 14.26 -17.39
CA GLY A 172 4.43 13.95 -18.79
C GLY A 172 5.37 12.75 -18.98
N GLN A 173 5.67 11.99 -17.92
CA GLN A 173 6.52 10.80 -17.97
C GLN A 173 5.71 9.53 -17.70
N GLU A 174 6.19 8.42 -18.27
CA GLU A 174 5.65 7.10 -17.98
C GLU A 174 5.96 6.70 -16.53
N GLU A 175 5.04 5.97 -15.90
CA GLU A 175 5.24 5.37 -14.57
C GLU A 175 6.50 4.51 -14.52
N ARG A 176 7.27 4.60 -13.43
CA ARG A 176 8.53 3.86 -13.22
C ARG A 176 8.51 3.12 -11.90
N LEU A 177 8.91 1.85 -11.92
CA LEU A 177 9.13 1.09 -10.69
C LEU A 177 10.46 1.52 -10.07
N LEU A 178 10.44 1.86 -8.79
CA LEU A 178 11.63 2.19 -8.02
C LEU A 178 12.23 0.95 -7.38
N THR A 179 13.56 0.86 -7.45
CA THR A 179 14.37 -0.17 -6.81
C THR A 179 15.64 0.46 -6.23
N VAL A 180 16.28 -0.21 -5.28
CA VAL A 180 17.59 0.20 -4.76
C VAL A 180 18.66 -0.59 -5.50
N GLY A 181 19.65 0.09 -6.07
CA GLY A 181 20.83 -0.55 -6.64
C GLY A 181 21.77 -1.09 -5.56
N ASP A 182 22.72 -1.94 -5.95
CA ASP A 182 23.72 -2.50 -5.03
C ASP A 182 24.61 -1.41 -4.39
N ASP A 183 24.65 -0.23 -5.00
CA ASP A 183 25.34 0.98 -4.54
C ASP A 183 24.47 1.88 -3.64
N GLY A 184 23.25 1.45 -3.30
CA GLY A 184 22.30 2.22 -2.50
C GLY A 184 21.58 3.33 -3.26
N THR A 185 21.79 3.46 -4.57
CA THR A 185 21.15 4.50 -5.38
C THR A 185 19.76 4.09 -5.87
N LEU A 186 18.90 5.08 -6.14
CA LEU A 186 17.60 4.82 -6.74
C LEU A 186 17.73 4.44 -8.22
N ARG A 187 17.18 3.27 -8.57
CA ARG A 187 17.05 2.81 -9.95
C ARG A 187 15.58 2.84 -10.37
N ARG A 188 15.36 3.25 -11.61
CA ARG A 188 14.03 3.39 -12.25
C ARG A 188 13.88 2.39 -13.38
N GLN A 189 12.94 1.47 -13.23
CA GLN A 189 12.65 0.46 -14.25
C GLN A 189 11.41 0.86 -15.05
N SER A 190 11.49 0.81 -16.38
CA SER A 190 10.31 0.97 -17.25
C SER A 190 9.39 -0.25 -17.13
N PRO A 191 8.07 -0.07 -17.30
CA PRO A 191 7.17 -1.21 -17.42
C PRO A 191 7.52 -2.02 -18.68
N VAL A 192 7.32 -3.34 -18.62
CA VAL A 192 7.48 -4.23 -19.79
C VAL A 192 6.23 -4.26 -20.68
N GLY A 193 5.15 -3.65 -20.21
CA GLY A 193 3.89 -3.55 -20.93
C GLY A 193 2.80 -2.92 -20.06
N ARG A 194 1.57 -2.97 -20.57
CA ARG A 194 0.38 -2.52 -19.85
C ARG A 194 -0.70 -3.59 -19.91
N THR A 195 -1.48 -3.68 -18.84
CA THR A 195 -2.70 -4.48 -18.81
C THR A 195 -3.77 -3.88 -19.72
N GLY A 196 -4.85 -4.63 -20.02
CA GLY A 196 -5.98 -4.13 -20.81
C GLY A 196 -6.70 -2.91 -20.20
N GLY A 197 -6.47 -2.61 -18.91
CA GLY A 197 -6.95 -1.40 -18.22
C GLY A 197 -5.91 -0.27 -18.14
N GLY A 198 -4.77 -0.39 -18.83
CA GLY A 198 -3.73 0.63 -18.88
C GLY A 198 -2.74 0.64 -17.72
N ALA A 199 -2.91 -0.21 -16.70
CA ALA A 199 -1.98 -0.31 -15.57
C ALA A 199 -0.62 -0.92 -16.01
N PRO A 200 0.52 -0.44 -15.49
CA PRO A 200 1.84 -0.91 -15.85
C PRO A 200 2.06 -2.36 -15.39
N VAL A 201 2.81 -3.11 -16.19
CA VAL A 201 3.23 -4.49 -15.90
C VAL A 201 4.74 -4.52 -15.71
N TRP A 202 5.20 -5.23 -14.68
CA TRP A 202 6.62 -5.41 -14.36
C TRP A 202 7.02 -6.85 -14.67
N ALA A 203 8.26 -7.07 -15.13
CA ALA A 203 8.71 -8.33 -15.75
C ALA A 203 8.46 -9.58 -14.88
N ASP A 204 8.68 -9.45 -13.57
CA ASP A 204 8.71 -10.51 -12.57
C ASP A 204 7.54 -10.40 -11.57
N ARG A 205 6.57 -9.50 -11.82
CA ARG A 205 5.53 -9.17 -10.83
C ARG A 205 4.18 -8.98 -11.48
N GLU A 206 3.17 -9.53 -10.83
CA GLU A 206 1.78 -9.38 -11.22
C GLU A 206 1.00 -8.59 -10.16
N HIS A 207 0.02 -7.80 -10.60
CA HIS A 207 -0.83 -7.08 -9.67
C HIS A 207 -1.54 -8.03 -8.71
N VAL A 208 -1.56 -7.69 -7.41
CA VAL A 208 -2.26 -8.48 -6.36
C VAL A 208 -3.70 -8.86 -6.72
N PHE A 209 -4.45 -8.04 -7.46
CA PHE A 209 -5.80 -8.39 -7.93
C PHE A 209 -5.85 -9.70 -8.72
N ARG A 210 -4.80 -10.02 -9.48
CA ARG A 210 -4.73 -11.28 -10.24
C ARG A 210 -4.65 -12.48 -9.30
N PHE A 211 -3.83 -12.39 -8.25
CA PHE A 211 -3.75 -13.41 -7.20
C PHE A 211 -5.07 -13.53 -6.43
N MET A 212 -5.62 -12.40 -5.96
CA MET A 212 -6.90 -12.38 -5.22
C MET A 212 -8.03 -13.02 -6.03
N ARG A 213 -8.06 -12.77 -7.34
CA ARG A 213 -9.05 -13.38 -8.25
C ARG A 213 -8.83 -14.87 -8.46
N ALA A 214 -7.58 -15.31 -8.59
CA ALA A 214 -7.24 -16.71 -8.78
C ALA A 214 -7.62 -17.58 -7.56
N HIS A 215 -7.49 -17.03 -6.35
CA HIS A 215 -7.78 -17.73 -5.09
C HIS A 215 -9.10 -17.30 -4.42
N ARG A 216 -10.03 -16.69 -5.18
CA ARG A 216 -11.26 -16.09 -4.62
C ARG A 216 -12.09 -17.04 -3.76
N GLU A 217 -12.12 -18.33 -4.10
CA GLU A 217 -12.92 -19.34 -3.40
C GLU A 217 -12.28 -19.75 -2.07
N GLU A 218 -10.95 -19.87 -2.04
CA GLU A 218 -10.19 -20.10 -0.80
C GLU A 218 -10.34 -18.91 0.15
N PHE A 219 -10.23 -17.69 -0.37
CA PHE A 219 -10.43 -16.48 0.43
C PHE A 219 -11.85 -16.36 0.98
N ALA A 220 -12.87 -16.70 0.18
CA ALA A 220 -14.25 -16.70 0.64
C ALA A 220 -14.50 -17.73 1.75
N ALA A 221 -13.90 -18.92 1.64
CA ALA A 221 -14.00 -19.96 2.66
C ALA A 221 -13.33 -19.52 3.97
N VAL A 222 -12.14 -18.94 3.90
CA VAL A 222 -11.44 -18.39 5.07
C VAL A 222 -12.23 -17.24 5.69
N ALA A 223 -12.74 -16.30 4.88
CA ALA A 223 -13.55 -15.21 5.38
C ALA A 223 -14.79 -15.71 6.15
N ALA A 224 -15.49 -16.72 5.61
CA ALA A 224 -16.64 -17.34 6.26
C ALA A 224 -16.25 -18.06 7.58
N GLU A 225 -15.10 -18.74 7.61
CA GLU A 225 -14.60 -19.40 8.82
C GLU A 225 -14.28 -18.39 9.93
N PHE A 226 -13.52 -17.34 9.62
CA PHE A 226 -13.07 -16.36 10.60
C PHE A 226 -14.20 -15.41 11.06
N ALA A 227 -15.22 -15.19 10.22
CA ALA A 227 -16.41 -14.44 10.59
C ALA A 227 -17.16 -15.04 11.79
N THR A 228 -16.98 -16.34 12.07
CA THR A 228 -17.62 -17.00 13.23
C THR A 228 -17.14 -16.47 14.58
N ALA A 229 -15.93 -15.90 14.63
CA ALA A 229 -15.36 -15.29 15.84
C ALA A 229 -15.38 -13.75 15.80
N ALA A 230 -15.80 -13.15 14.69
CA ALA A 230 -15.83 -11.70 14.53
C ALA A 230 -17.03 -11.10 15.32
N PRO A 231 -16.83 -10.00 16.07
CA PRO A 231 -17.93 -9.20 16.61
C PRO A 231 -18.87 -8.74 15.49
N GLU A 232 -20.17 -8.64 15.76
CA GLU A 232 -21.17 -8.16 14.76
C GLU A 232 -20.81 -6.80 14.15
N ARG A 233 -20.11 -5.94 14.90
CA ARG A 233 -19.62 -4.62 14.44
C ARG A 233 -18.51 -4.70 13.39
N ASP A 234 -17.86 -5.85 13.22
CA ASP A 234 -16.79 -6.04 12.25
C ASP A 234 -17.27 -6.65 10.91
N LEU A 235 -18.57 -6.99 10.83
CA LEU A 235 -19.20 -7.59 9.64
C LEU A 235 -19.98 -6.57 8.78
N GLY A 236 -20.06 -5.31 9.24
CA GLY A 236 -20.77 -4.20 8.60
C GLY A 236 -19.93 -3.49 7.55
#